data_AF-A0A645FGK7-F1
#
_entry.id   AF-A0A645FGK7-F1
#
_cell.length_a   1.000
_cell.length_b   1.000
_cell.length_c   1.000
_cell.angle_alpha   90.00
_cell.angle_beta   90.00
_cell.angle_gamma   90.00
#
_symmetry.space_group_name_H-M   'P 1'
#
loop_
_entity.id
_entity.type
_entity.pdbx_description
1 polymer ?
#
loop_
_entity_poly.entity_id
_entity_poly.type
_entity_poly.pdbx_seq_one_letter_code
_entity_poly.pdbx_strand_id
1 'polypeptide(L)'
;MASYGEVEAQTPAADGIETQIDFGSDGKVSGTVGCNRFSGSYTQQDDQITFGPLMATKMACPDLPMTQESVAFGVLVGTVKYELNESQLTIFSEEGTLKIVLEK
;
A
#
# COMPACT_ATOMS: atom_id res chain seq x y z
N MET A 1 1.63 -10.69 -7.34
CA MET A 1 2.33 -9.53 -7.92
C MET A 1 1.63 -8.26 -7.40
N ALA A 2 2.23 -7.08 -7.55
CA ALA A 2 1.61 -5.83 -7.09
C ALA A 2 1.55 -4.79 -8.21
N SER A 3 0.59 -3.88 -8.16
CA SER A 3 0.48 -2.72 -9.06
C SER A 3 0.00 -1.49 -8.28
N TYR A 4 0.41 -0.30 -8.69
CA TYR A 4 0.09 0.97 -8.02
C TYR A 4 0.00 2.11 -9.02
N GLY A 5 -0.67 3.20 -8.65
CA GLY A 5 -0.74 4.40 -9.48
C GLY A 5 -2.15 4.95 -9.56
N GLU A 6 -2.37 5.82 -10.54
CA GLU A 6 -3.69 6.37 -10.81
C GLU A 6 -4.65 5.26 -11.21
N VAL A 7 -5.93 5.40 -10.84
CA VAL A 7 -6.96 4.39 -11.12
C VAL A 7 -7.02 4.03 -12.61
N GLU A 8 -6.77 5.01 -13.49
CA GLU A 8 -6.74 4.88 -14.95
C GLU A 8 -5.36 4.54 -15.53
N ALA A 9 -4.27 4.71 -14.78
CA ALA A 9 -2.89 4.52 -15.22
C ALA A 9 -2.06 3.75 -14.17
N GLN A 10 -2.40 2.48 -13.98
CA GLN A 10 -1.68 1.60 -13.07
C GLN A 10 -0.30 1.24 -13.62
N THR A 11 0.69 1.30 -12.75
CA THR A 11 2.06 0.85 -13.00
C THR A 11 2.29 -0.47 -12.24
N PRO A 12 2.73 -1.55 -12.91
CA PRO A 12 3.11 -2.76 -12.22
C PRO A 12 4.33 -2.50 -11.33
N ALA A 13 4.39 -3.18 -10.19
CA ALA A 13 5.57 -3.17 -9.35
C ALA A 13 6.80 -3.63 -10.12
N ALA A 14 7.90 -2.92 -9.92
CA ALA A 14 9.15 -3.24 -10.58
C ALA A 14 9.59 -4.66 -10.20
N ASP A 15 10.09 -5.40 -11.19
CA ASP A 15 10.53 -6.78 -11.00
C ASP A 15 11.69 -6.83 -9.98
N GLY A 16 11.60 -7.75 -9.02
CA GLY A 16 12.55 -7.86 -7.90
C GLY A 16 12.38 -6.81 -6.79
N ILE A 17 11.40 -5.91 -6.87
CA ILE A 17 11.08 -4.94 -5.82
C ILE A 17 9.89 -5.45 -5.00
N GLU A 18 10.17 -5.85 -3.76
CA GLU A 18 9.19 -6.44 -2.86
C GLU A 18 8.08 -5.42 -2.51
N THR A 19 6.83 -5.82 -2.70
CA THR A 19 5.66 -5.06 -2.26
C THR A 19 4.72 -6.02 -1.57
N GLN A 20 4.68 -5.91 -0.25
CA GLN A 20 3.87 -6.75 0.62
C GLN A 20 3.29 -5.88 1.73
N ILE A 21 2.02 -6.10 2.03
CA ILE A 21 1.33 -5.46 3.14
C ILE A 21 0.65 -6.56 3.94
N ASP A 22 0.97 -6.61 5.23
CA ASP A 22 0.45 -7.55 6.19
C ASP A 22 -0.39 -6.80 7.23
N PHE A 23 -1.63 -7.23 7.37
CA PHE A 23 -2.59 -6.71 8.35
C PHE A 23 -2.68 -7.69 9.53
N GLY A 24 -2.08 -7.33 10.66
CA GLY A 24 -2.06 -8.13 11.88
C GLY A 24 -3.36 -8.01 12.68
N SER A 25 -3.81 -9.12 13.27
CA SER A 25 -5.04 -9.17 14.08
C SER A 25 -4.99 -8.31 15.35
N ASP A 26 -3.82 -7.79 15.72
CA ASP A 26 -3.60 -6.83 16.80
C ASP A 26 -3.86 -5.37 16.40
N GLY A 27 -4.37 -5.12 15.19
CA GLY A 27 -4.63 -3.76 14.68
C GLY A 27 -3.37 -3.05 14.19
N LYS A 28 -2.34 -3.82 13.84
CA LYS A 28 -1.08 -3.30 13.28
C LYS A 28 -0.92 -3.69 11.83
N VAL A 29 -0.50 -2.72 11.04
CA VAL A 29 -0.12 -2.95 9.64
C VAL A 29 1.39 -2.89 9.56
N SER A 30 1.98 -3.80 8.80
CA SER A 30 3.40 -3.77 8.47
C SER A 30 3.61 -4.24 7.04
N GLY A 31 4.75 -3.92 6.47
CA GLY A 31 5.05 -4.41 5.14
C GLY A 31 6.35 -3.85 4.57
N THR A 32 6.61 -4.22 3.33
CA THR A 32 7.70 -3.69 2.52
C THR A 32 7.06 -3.06 1.29
N VAL A 33 7.44 -1.83 0.96
CA VAL A 33 7.05 -1.17 -0.29
C VAL A 33 8.28 -0.55 -0.90
N GLY A 34 8.59 -0.94 -2.13
CA GLY A 34 9.79 -0.43 -2.78
C GLY A 34 11.02 -0.98 -2.08
N CYS A 35 11.78 -0.09 -1.45
CA CYS A 35 12.94 -0.48 -0.67
C CYS A 35 12.77 -0.28 0.84
N ASN A 36 11.69 0.39 1.27
CA ASN A 36 11.48 0.72 2.66
C ASN A 36 10.46 -0.21 3.30
N ARG A 37 10.72 -0.52 4.56
CA ARG A 37 9.77 -1.23 5.42
C ARG A 37 8.95 -0.21 6.18
N PHE A 38 7.68 -0.50 6.33
CA PHE A 38 6.77 0.34 7.10
C PHE A 38 6.04 -0.47 8.16
N SER A 39 5.60 0.24 9.18
CA SER A 39 4.75 -0.29 10.24
C SER A 39 3.90 0.82 10.83
N GLY A 40 2.71 0.48 11.30
CA GLY A 40 1.82 1.43 11.95
C GLY A 40 0.59 0.73 12.51
N SER A 41 -0.36 1.53 12.96
CA SER A 41 -1.68 1.04 13.37
C SER A 41 -2.68 1.18 12.23
N TYR A 42 -3.62 0.26 12.13
CA TYR A 42 -4.78 0.38 11.26
C TYR A 42 -6.04 0.00 12.02
N THR A 43 -7.16 0.58 11.62
CA THR A 43 -8.49 0.19 12.06
C THR A 43 -9.30 -0.19 10.84
N GLN A 44 -9.94 -1.35 10.87
CA GLN A 44 -10.86 -1.79 9.81
C GLN A 44 -12.29 -1.61 10.28
N GLN A 45 -13.10 -0.97 9.46
CA GLN A 45 -14.54 -0.82 9.68
C GLN A 45 -15.28 -0.97 8.35
N ASP A 46 -16.14 -1.98 8.25
CA ASP A 46 -16.88 -2.31 7.03
C ASP A 46 -15.95 -2.51 5.83
N ASP A 47 -16.14 -1.77 4.74
CA ASP A 47 -15.32 -1.74 3.51
C ASP A 47 -14.18 -0.71 3.56
N GLN A 48 -13.88 -0.16 4.74
CA GLN A 48 -12.89 0.89 4.92
C GLN A 48 -11.77 0.49 5.89
N ILE A 49 -10.57 0.98 5.61
CA ILE A 49 -9.40 0.88 6.48
C ILE A 49 -8.96 2.31 6.79
N THR A 50 -8.87 2.64 8.07
CA THR A 50 -8.26 3.88 8.54
C THR A 50 -6.84 3.59 8.98
N PHE A 51 -5.87 4.15 8.25
CA PHE A 51 -4.46 4.08 8.63
C PHE A 51 -4.15 5.17 9.66
N GLY A 52 -3.53 4.74 10.76
CA GLY A 52 -2.92 5.64 11.73
C GLY A 52 -1.57 6.18 11.24
N PRO A 53 -0.80 6.81 12.14
CA PRO A 53 0.55 7.26 11.80
C PRO A 53 1.43 6.07 11.39
N LEU A 54 1.84 6.05 10.12
CA LEU A 54 2.78 5.07 9.59
C LEU A 54 4.21 5.54 9.84
N MET A 55 5.05 4.62 10.31
CA MET A 55 6.49 4.78 10.38
C MET A 55 7.13 3.94 9.28
N ALA A 56 7.95 4.59 8.45
CA ALA A 56 8.75 3.91 7.43
C ALA A 56 10.24 4.10 7.72
N THR A 57 11.05 3.11 7.33
CA THR A 57 12.50 3.30 7.25
C THR A 57 12.83 4.34 6.17
N LYS A 58 13.98 5.02 6.29
CA LYS A 58 14.50 5.92 5.25
C LYS A 58 15.79 5.35 4.67
N MET A 59 15.68 4.27 3.89
CA MET A 59 16.79 3.75 3.11
C MET A 59 16.99 4.59 1.85
N ALA A 60 18.25 4.89 1.54
CA ALA A 60 18.61 5.52 0.28
C ALA A 60 18.59 4.44 -0.81
N CYS A 61 17.66 4.56 -1.75
CA CYS A 61 17.42 3.58 -2.80
C CYS A 61 17.41 4.26 -4.16
N PRO A 62 17.60 3.50 -5.26
CA PRO A 62 17.46 4.04 -6.62
C PRO A 62 16.08 4.66 -6.85
N ASP A 63 15.95 5.51 -7.87
CA ASP A 63 14.73 6.28 -8.15
C ASP A 63 13.47 5.44 -8.35
N LEU A 64 13.59 4.25 -8.97
CA LEU A 64 12.46 3.36 -9.23
C LEU A 64 11.75 2.87 -7.95
N PRO A 65 12.44 2.20 -6.99
CA PRO A 65 11.79 1.81 -5.73
C PRO A 65 11.31 3.00 -4.90
N MET A 66 11.96 4.16 -4.97
CA MET A 66 11.48 5.38 -4.29
C MET A 66 10.16 5.92 -4.89
N THR A 67 10.02 5.90 -6.21
CA THR A 67 8.80 6.35 -6.90
C THR A 67 7.63 5.44 -6.55
N GLN A 68 7.86 4.13 -6.59
CA GLN A 68 6.91 3.10 -6.17
C GLN A 68 6.46 3.29 -4.73
N GLU A 69 7.41 3.51 -3.82
CA GLU A 69 7.14 3.79 -2.40
C GLU A 69 6.28 5.03 -2.20
N SER A 70 6.61 6.13 -2.88
CA SER A 70 5.90 7.41 -2.74
C SER A 70 4.43 7.29 -3.17
N VAL A 71 4.17 6.63 -4.30
CA VAL A 71 2.81 6.42 -4.82
C VAL A 71 2.02 5.52 -3.90
N ALA A 72 2.62 4.41 -3.45
CA ALA A 72 1.95 3.48 -2.57
C ALA A 72 1.64 4.08 -1.20
N PHE A 73 2.57 4.84 -0.59
CA PHE A 73 2.25 5.56 0.65
C PHE A 73 1.18 6.62 0.47
N GLY A 74 1.07 7.25 -0.71
CA GLY A 74 -0.05 8.14 -1.01
C GLY A 74 -1.42 7.46 -0.91
N VAL A 75 -1.50 6.15 -1.14
CA VAL A 75 -2.74 5.36 -0.96
C VAL A 75 -2.93 4.93 0.49
N LEU A 76 -1.87 4.67 1.25
CA LEU A 76 -1.95 4.14 2.62
C LEU A 76 -2.08 5.24 3.69
N VAL A 77 -2.75 6.34 3.38
CA VAL A 77 -2.91 7.49 4.27
C VAL A 77 -4.39 7.80 4.48
N GLY A 78 -4.76 8.08 5.72
CA GLY A 78 -6.13 8.48 6.06
C GLY A 78 -7.10 7.31 6.04
N THR A 79 -8.35 7.58 5.67
CA THR A 79 -9.39 6.55 5.56
C THR A 79 -9.57 6.15 4.11
N VAL A 80 -9.24 4.90 3.81
CA VAL A 80 -9.25 4.35 2.47
C VAL A 80 -10.32 3.29 2.31
N LYS A 81 -10.77 3.10 1.08
CA LYS A 81 -11.65 1.98 0.73
C LYS A 81 -10.82 0.80 0.27
N TYR A 82 -11.25 -0.41 0.59
CA TYR A 82 -10.63 -1.62 0.06
C TYR A 82 -11.66 -2.57 -0.52
N GLU A 83 -11.25 -3.31 -1.54
CA GLU A 83 -12.02 -4.36 -2.18
C GLU A 83 -11.21 -5.65 -2.15
N LEU A 84 -11.74 -6.68 -1.51
CA LEU A 84 -11.11 -8.00 -1.45
C LEU A 84 -11.88 -8.96 -2.37
N ASN A 85 -11.20 -9.44 -3.41
CA ASN A 85 -11.65 -10.52 -4.28
C ASN A 85 -10.95 -11.84 -3.91
N GLU A 86 -11.30 -12.95 -4.56
CA GLU A 86 -10.82 -14.31 -4.22
C GLU A 86 -9.28 -14.45 -4.18
N SER A 87 -8.54 -13.61 -4.90
CA SER A 87 -7.06 -13.67 -4.95
C SER A 87 -6.39 -12.30 -4.99
N GLN A 88 -7.14 -11.22 -4.81
CA GLN A 88 -6.62 -9.86 -5.00
C GLN A 88 -7.26 -8.89 -4.01
N LEU A 89 -6.41 -8.11 -3.34
CA LEU A 89 -6.77 -6.98 -2.50
C LEU A 89 -6.49 -5.68 -3.27
N THR A 90 -7.52 -4.88 -3.48
CA THR A 90 -7.40 -3.53 -4.05
C THR A 90 -7.67 -2.51 -2.95
N ILE A 91 -6.84 -1.49 -2.85
CA ILE A 91 -6.98 -0.38 -1.89
C ILE A 91 -7.02 0.91 -2.69
N PHE A 92 -7.99 1.77 -2.42
CA PHE A 92 -8.19 3.06 -3.07
C PHE A 92 -7.83 4.20 -2.11
N SER A 93 -7.11 5.22 -2.57
CA SER A 93 -6.85 6.41 -1.76
C SER A 93 -8.15 7.08 -1.30
N GLU A 94 -8.07 7.89 -0.24
CA GLU A 94 -9.21 8.67 0.26
C GLU A 94 -9.85 9.53 -0.84
N GLU A 95 -9.03 10.07 -1.75
CA GLU A 95 -9.48 10.85 -2.91
C GLU A 95 -10.03 9.99 -4.07
N GLY A 96 -9.80 8.67 -4.05
CA GLY A 96 -10.19 7.75 -5.12
C GLY A 96 -9.41 7.92 -6.43
N THR A 97 -8.32 8.69 -6.41
CA THR A 97 -7.46 8.98 -7.57
C THR A 97 -6.38 7.94 -7.77
N LEU A 98 -5.90 7.34 -6.67
CA LEU A 98 -4.85 6.34 -6.66
C LEU A 98 -5.40 5.01 -6.16
N LYS A 99 -4.82 3.91 -6.62
CA LYS A 99 -5.07 2.59 -6.05
C LYS A 99 -3.82 1.72 -6.02
N ILE A 100 -3.78 0.79 -5.07
CA ILE A 100 -2.82 -0.30 -5.01
C ILE A 100 -3.60 -1.60 -5.19
N VAL A 101 -3.05 -2.50 -5.98
CA VAL A 101 -3.55 -3.85 -6.19
C VAL A 101 -2.48 -4.82 -5.71
N LEU A 102 -2.83 -5.67 -4.75
CA LEU A 102 -1.97 -6.70 -4.17
C LEU A 102 -2.60 -8.06 -4.49
N GLU A 103 -1.86 -8.94 -5.14
CA GLU A 103 -2.29 -10.32 -5.31
C GLU A 103 -1.79 -11.19 -4.15
N LYS A 104 -2.59 -12.19 -3.80
CA LYS A 104 -2.29 -13.17 -2.75
C LYS A 104 -1.14 -14.11 -3.12
#